data_AF-A0A4Y2LEV9-F1
#
_entry.id   AF-A0A4Y2LEV9-F1
#
_cell.length_a   1.000
_cell.length_b   1.000
_cell.length_c   1.000
_cell.angle_alpha   90.00
_cell.angle_beta   90.00
_cell.angle_gamma   90.00
#
_symmetry.space_group_name_H-M   'P 1'
#
loop_
_entity.id
_entity.type
_entity.pdbx_description
1 polymer ?
#
loop_
_entity_poly.entity_id
_entity_poly.type
_entity_poly.pdbx_seq_one_letter_code
_entity_poly.pdbx_strand_id
1 'polypeptide(L)'
;MTRNQYPRRRNGSEYYSRGRKPFVVDPGGKERYAQDKIGNEMYPKRKLKQFARDKYFQEYYARDSKNNEFYPIKKRYSVVIQTKDGYKLAKWADGLQRYPTDVKGNEYYLTQNGEPILIYQEDGKPYFAKNKRGISQIPWNALQEYVSEAESHVEAKDALGNQVFLNRNEIPKSSANSVCRCLCEIMTICPSVGYLFANTLLR
;
A
#
# COMPACT_ATOMS: atom_id res chain seq x y z
N MET A 1 -30.04 6.82 -28.11
CA MET A 1 -29.31 5.80 -27.33
C MET A 1 -28.08 6.46 -26.70
N THR A 2 -28.10 6.65 -25.38
CA THR A 2 -27.00 7.26 -24.64
C THR A 2 -25.78 6.35 -24.69
N ARG A 3 -24.69 6.81 -25.32
CA ARG A 3 -23.40 6.11 -25.28
C ARG A 3 -22.89 6.13 -23.84
N ASN A 4 -23.16 5.06 -23.08
CA ASN A 4 -22.55 4.78 -21.78
C ASN A 4 -21.09 4.34 -21.98
N GLN A 5 -20.31 5.18 -22.63
CA GLN A 5 -18.90 4.92 -22.92
C GLN A 5 -18.08 6.19 -22.77
N TYR A 6 -16.86 6.03 -22.26
CA TYR A 6 -15.91 7.12 -22.27
C TYR A 6 -15.50 7.46 -23.71
N PRO A 7 -15.25 8.74 -23.99
CA PRO A 7 -14.51 9.13 -25.17
C PRO A 7 -13.15 8.42 -25.25
N ARG A 8 -12.75 8.05 -26.47
CA ARG A 8 -11.46 7.41 -26.75
C ARG A 8 -10.54 8.33 -27.51
N ARG A 9 -9.24 8.21 -27.24
CA ARG A 9 -8.16 8.85 -28.02
C ARG A 9 -7.82 7.99 -29.22
N ARG A 10 -7.06 8.57 -30.18
CA ARG A 10 -6.54 7.84 -31.35
C ARG A 10 -5.68 6.62 -30.98
N ASN A 11 -5.04 6.65 -29.81
CA ASN A 11 -4.20 5.56 -29.31
C ASN A 11 -5.00 4.44 -28.59
N GLY A 12 -6.33 4.50 -28.58
CA GLY A 12 -7.21 3.52 -27.93
C GLY A 12 -7.55 3.80 -26.47
N SER A 13 -6.79 4.63 -25.76
CA SER A 13 -7.07 4.97 -24.36
C SER A 13 -8.36 5.78 -24.19
N GLU A 14 -9.17 5.42 -23.20
CA GLU A 14 -10.31 6.21 -22.75
C GLU A 14 -9.86 7.44 -21.95
N TYR A 15 -10.74 8.43 -21.82
CA TYR A 15 -10.46 9.59 -20.97
C TYR A 15 -11.72 10.21 -20.35
N TYR A 16 -11.52 10.82 -19.18
CA TYR A 16 -12.53 11.61 -18.48
C TYR A 16 -12.84 12.91 -19.22
N SER A 17 -14.08 13.07 -19.67
CA SER A 17 -14.56 14.31 -20.30
C SER A 17 -14.61 15.47 -19.28
N ARG A 18 -14.33 16.70 -19.73
CA ARG A 18 -14.40 17.89 -18.86
C ARG A 18 -15.87 18.24 -18.59
N GLY A 19 -16.23 18.46 -17.31
CA GLY A 19 -17.52 19.05 -16.92
C GLY A 19 -18.70 18.09 -16.69
N ARG A 20 -18.48 16.77 -16.61
CA ARG A 20 -19.54 15.76 -16.35
C ARG A 20 -19.26 14.93 -15.09
N LYS A 21 -20.25 14.13 -14.66
CA LYS A 21 -20.05 13.03 -13.69
C LYS A 21 -18.81 12.22 -14.13
N PRO A 22 -17.83 11.99 -13.24
CA PRO A 22 -16.57 11.38 -13.64
C PRO A 22 -16.78 9.96 -14.12
N PHE A 23 -17.79 9.24 -13.62
CA PHE A 23 -18.00 7.85 -13.97
C PHE A 23 -19.10 7.64 -15.02
N VAL A 24 -18.83 6.73 -15.93
CA VAL A 24 -19.84 6.14 -16.82
C VAL A 24 -20.53 5.00 -16.08
N VAL A 25 -21.86 4.92 -16.18
CA VAL A 25 -22.65 3.86 -15.55
C VAL A 25 -23.03 2.83 -16.61
N ASP A 26 -22.78 1.55 -16.35
CA ASP A 26 -23.21 0.46 -17.21
C ASP A 26 -24.73 0.19 -17.08
N PRO A 27 -25.33 -0.60 -17.98
CA PRO A 27 -26.76 -0.94 -17.88
C PRO A 27 -27.17 -1.64 -16.58
N GLY A 28 -26.21 -2.25 -15.88
CA GLY A 28 -26.41 -2.89 -14.58
C GLY A 28 -26.33 -1.93 -13.38
N GLY A 29 -26.16 -0.63 -13.63
CA GLY A 29 -26.09 0.39 -12.58
C GLY A 29 -24.72 0.54 -11.93
N LYS A 30 -23.69 -0.15 -12.42
CA LYS A 30 -22.32 -0.04 -11.91
C LYS A 30 -21.57 1.08 -12.62
N GLU A 31 -20.95 1.96 -11.84
CA GLU A 31 -20.00 2.94 -12.35
C GLU A 31 -18.72 2.23 -12.80
N ARG A 32 -18.08 2.69 -13.87
CA ARG A 32 -16.81 2.15 -14.38
C ARG A 32 -15.74 3.22 -14.48
N TYR A 33 -14.48 2.85 -14.25
CA TYR A 33 -13.33 3.71 -14.54
C TYR A 33 -13.05 3.79 -16.04
N ALA A 34 -12.41 4.87 -16.49
CA ALA A 34 -11.83 4.93 -17.83
C ALA A 34 -10.63 3.99 -17.91
N GLN A 35 -10.43 3.32 -19.04
CA GLN A 35 -9.32 2.39 -19.25
C GLN A 35 -8.26 2.92 -20.21
N ASP A 36 -7.00 2.56 -19.99
CA ASP A 36 -5.94 2.79 -20.97
C ASP A 36 -5.99 1.77 -22.13
N LYS A 37 -5.04 1.85 -23.07
CA LYS A 37 -5.03 0.99 -24.26
C LYS A 37 -4.74 -0.48 -23.97
N ILE A 38 -4.18 -0.79 -22.80
CA ILE A 38 -3.83 -2.14 -22.36
C ILE A 38 -4.81 -2.70 -21.34
N GLY A 39 -5.88 -1.95 -21.02
CA GLY A 39 -6.96 -2.38 -20.14
C GLY A 39 -6.80 -1.97 -18.68
N ASN A 40 -5.80 -1.18 -18.30
CA ASN A 40 -5.71 -0.68 -16.93
C ASN A 40 -6.76 0.39 -16.72
N GLU A 41 -7.53 0.27 -15.64
CA GLU A 41 -8.41 1.34 -15.18
C GLU A 41 -7.60 2.55 -14.73
N MET A 42 -8.19 3.74 -14.80
CA MET A 42 -7.51 4.99 -14.48
C MET A 42 -8.37 5.82 -13.55
N TYR A 43 -7.79 6.37 -12.50
CA TYR A 43 -8.51 7.29 -11.63
C TYR A 43 -8.78 8.65 -12.30
N PRO A 44 -9.92 9.31 -11.98
CA PRO A 44 -10.15 10.68 -12.39
C PRO A 44 -9.13 11.63 -11.74
N LYS A 45 -8.61 12.58 -12.51
CA LYS A 45 -7.56 13.52 -12.04
C LYS A 45 -8.11 14.69 -11.19
N ARG A 46 -9.43 14.88 -11.10
CA ARG A 46 -10.07 16.07 -10.48
C ARG A 46 -10.88 15.69 -9.22
N LYS A 47 -10.99 16.65 -8.29
CA LYS A 47 -11.48 16.49 -6.91
C LYS A 47 -12.97 16.16 -6.71
N LEU A 48 -13.75 15.83 -7.74
CA LEU A 48 -15.21 15.72 -7.59
C LEU A 48 -15.66 14.38 -7.01
N LYS A 49 -15.09 13.26 -7.47
CA LYS A 49 -15.35 11.91 -6.96
C LYS A 49 -14.21 11.00 -7.40
N GLN A 50 -13.54 10.34 -6.45
CA GLN A 50 -12.32 9.56 -6.72
C GLN A 50 -12.64 8.10 -7.05
N PHE A 51 -13.62 7.52 -6.36
CA PHE A 51 -13.94 6.09 -6.44
C PHE A 51 -15.23 5.84 -7.22
N ALA A 52 -15.18 4.87 -8.13
CA ALA A 52 -16.36 4.32 -8.77
C ALA A 52 -17.15 3.45 -7.77
N ARG A 53 -18.45 3.34 -7.99
CA ARG A 53 -19.38 2.55 -7.19
C ARG A 53 -19.96 1.36 -7.97
N ASP A 54 -20.17 0.25 -7.26
CA ASP A 54 -20.92 -0.87 -7.81
C ASP A 54 -22.44 -0.58 -7.83
N LYS A 55 -23.22 -1.57 -8.28
CA LYS A 55 -24.69 -1.51 -8.33
C LYS A 55 -25.36 -1.34 -6.96
N TYR A 56 -24.63 -1.59 -5.87
CA TYR A 56 -25.08 -1.42 -4.48
C TYR A 56 -24.53 -0.14 -3.86
N PHE A 57 -23.98 0.77 -4.67
CA PHE A 57 -23.37 2.02 -4.26
C PHE A 57 -22.10 1.85 -3.39
N GLN A 58 -21.48 0.67 -3.39
CA GLN A 58 -20.22 0.44 -2.67
C GLN A 58 -19.03 0.86 -3.51
N GLU A 59 -18.12 1.61 -2.90
CA GLU A 59 -16.92 2.09 -3.57
C GLU A 59 -15.88 0.98 -3.76
N TYR A 60 -15.18 1.02 -4.90
CA TYR A 60 -14.16 0.02 -5.23
C TYR A 60 -12.95 0.65 -5.92
N TYR A 61 -11.78 0.04 -5.77
CA TYR A 61 -10.52 0.52 -6.36
C TYR A 61 -10.44 0.20 -7.85
N ALA A 62 -9.72 1.04 -8.59
CA ALA A 62 -9.34 0.77 -9.97
C ALA A 62 -8.44 -0.47 -10.04
N ARG A 63 -8.54 -1.21 -11.15
CA ARG A 63 -7.79 -2.44 -11.41
C ARG A 63 -6.88 -2.34 -12.62
N ASP A 64 -5.73 -2.99 -12.53
CA ASP A 64 -4.85 -3.16 -13.69
C ASP A 64 -5.39 -4.26 -14.62
N SER A 65 -4.73 -4.46 -15.77
CA SER A 65 -5.09 -5.49 -16.75
C SER A 65 -4.92 -6.92 -16.23
N LYS A 66 -4.26 -7.11 -15.07
CA LYS A 66 -4.12 -8.39 -14.36
C LYS A 66 -5.13 -8.52 -13.21
N ASN A 67 -6.11 -7.62 -13.12
CA ASN A 67 -7.14 -7.59 -12.08
C ASN A 67 -6.61 -7.29 -10.66
N ASN A 68 -5.41 -6.72 -10.53
CA ASN A 68 -4.92 -6.20 -9.25
C ASN A 68 -5.53 -4.83 -8.97
N GLU A 69 -6.13 -4.66 -7.81
CA GLU A 69 -6.58 -3.36 -7.32
C GLU A 69 -5.38 -2.51 -6.90
N PHE A 70 -5.45 -1.20 -7.19
CA PHE A 70 -4.40 -0.27 -6.79
C PHE A 70 -4.98 1.05 -6.31
N TYR A 71 -4.27 1.70 -5.39
CA TYR A 71 -4.73 2.94 -4.78
C TYR A 71 -4.59 4.14 -5.72
N PRO A 72 -5.45 5.17 -5.58
CA PRO A 72 -5.21 6.46 -6.22
C PRO A 72 -4.01 7.16 -5.58
N ILE A 73 -2.99 7.44 -6.38
CA ILE A 73 -1.77 8.14 -5.91
C ILE A 73 -1.96 9.66 -6.07
N LYS A 74 -1.88 10.40 -4.96
CA LYS A 74 -1.98 11.87 -4.92
C LYS A 74 -0.81 12.48 -4.14
N LYS A 75 0.10 13.15 -4.86
CA LYS A 75 1.23 13.91 -4.27
C LYS A 75 1.96 13.14 -3.14
N ARG A 76 2.24 11.84 -3.34
CA ARG A 76 2.92 10.91 -2.40
C ARG A 76 2.06 10.31 -1.29
N TYR A 77 0.76 10.55 -1.29
CA TYR A 77 -0.19 9.87 -0.41
C TYR A 77 -1.17 9.06 -1.25
N SER A 78 -1.62 7.95 -0.68
CA SER A 78 -2.68 7.14 -1.27
C SER A 78 -3.95 7.30 -0.45
N VAL A 79 -5.09 7.29 -1.12
CA VAL A 79 -6.40 7.46 -0.47
C VAL A 79 -7.03 6.09 -0.29
N VAL A 80 -7.49 5.81 0.92
CA VAL A 80 -8.29 4.62 1.23
C VAL A 80 -9.78 4.88 1.05
N ILE A 81 -10.52 3.83 0.69
CA ILE A 81 -11.99 3.84 0.74
C ILE A 81 -12.39 3.64 2.20
N GLN A 82 -13.11 4.60 2.77
CA GLN A 82 -13.69 4.48 4.11
C GLN A 82 -14.98 3.66 4.07
N THR A 83 -15.13 2.75 5.02
CA THR A 83 -16.33 1.94 5.22
C THR A 83 -16.89 2.20 6.62
N LYS A 84 -18.10 1.72 6.91
CA LYS A 84 -18.67 1.84 8.27
C LYS A 84 -17.82 1.13 9.32
N ASP A 85 -17.19 0.04 8.92
CA ASP A 85 -16.38 -0.83 9.79
C ASP A 85 -14.87 -0.49 9.75
N GLY A 86 -14.49 0.64 9.12
CA GLY A 86 -13.11 1.10 9.02
C GLY A 86 -12.73 1.50 7.60
N TYR A 87 -11.87 0.71 6.96
CA TYR A 87 -11.35 0.99 5.62
C TYR A 87 -11.29 -0.27 4.77
N LYS A 88 -11.43 -0.10 3.46
CA LYS A 88 -11.22 -1.15 2.47
C LYS A 88 -9.80 -1.03 1.92
N LEU A 89 -9.06 -2.13 1.92
CA LEU A 89 -7.72 -2.21 1.35
C LEU A 89 -7.77 -2.76 -0.08
N ALA A 90 -6.85 -2.31 -0.92
CA ALA A 90 -6.72 -2.82 -2.28
C ALA A 90 -6.14 -4.23 -2.25
N LYS A 91 -6.74 -5.12 -3.05
CA LYS A 91 -6.35 -6.52 -3.17
C LYS A 91 -5.74 -6.83 -4.53
N TRP A 92 -4.72 -7.68 -4.54
CA TRP A 92 -4.25 -8.31 -5.76
C TRP A 92 -5.24 -9.36 -6.26
N ALA A 93 -4.99 -9.86 -7.46
CA ALA A 93 -5.84 -10.89 -8.08
C ALA A 93 -5.87 -12.19 -7.26
N ASP A 94 -4.84 -12.46 -6.46
CA ASP A 94 -4.74 -13.57 -5.50
C ASP A 94 -5.54 -13.32 -4.20
N GLY A 95 -6.09 -12.13 -4.01
CA GLY A 95 -6.83 -11.73 -2.81
C GLY A 95 -5.96 -11.12 -1.71
N LEU A 96 -4.64 -11.13 -1.84
CA LEU A 96 -3.72 -10.57 -0.85
C LEU A 96 -3.80 -9.05 -0.85
N GLN A 97 -3.78 -8.48 0.36
CA GLN A 97 -3.76 -7.04 0.57
C GLN A 97 -2.33 -6.53 0.49
N ARG A 98 -2.11 -5.38 -0.15
CA ARG A 98 -0.80 -4.72 -0.18
C ARG A 98 -0.89 -3.22 -0.05
N TYR A 99 0.24 -2.63 0.32
CA TYR A 99 0.40 -1.18 0.33
C TYR A 99 0.50 -0.62 -1.09
N PRO A 100 0.18 0.67 -1.28
CA PRO A 100 0.47 1.37 -2.53
C PRO A 100 1.96 1.34 -2.85
N THR A 101 2.29 0.99 -4.09
CA THR A 101 3.66 0.95 -4.59
C THR A 101 3.87 2.03 -5.67
N ASP A 102 4.98 2.76 -5.60
CA ASP A 102 5.38 3.66 -6.71
C ASP A 102 5.98 2.90 -7.89
N VAL A 103 6.22 3.62 -8.98
CA VAL A 103 6.88 3.08 -10.20
C VAL A 103 8.30 2.59 -9.96
N LYS A 104 8.92 2.93 -8.83
CA LYS A 104 10.26 2.48 -8.47
C LYS A 104 10.23 1.23 -7.59
N GLY A 105 9.05 0.74 -7.18
CA GLY A 105 8.90 -0.40 -6.29
C GLY A 105 8.92 -0.05 -4.80
N ASN A 106 8.80 1.22 -4.42
CA ASN A 106 8.67 1.60 -3.01
C ASN A 106 7.20 1.51 -2.58
N GLU A 107 6.95 0.80 -1.50
CA GLU A 107 5.67 0.77 -0.82
C GLU A 107 5.57 1.88 0.23
N TYR A 108 4.34 2.34 0.47
CA TYR A 108 4.03 3.41 1.41
C TYR A 108 2.90 3.00 2.33
N TYR A 109 3.04 3.29 3.61
CA TYR A 109 1.93 3.16 4.54
C TYR A 109 0.76 4.03 4.10
N LEU A 110 -0.43 3.43 4.15
CA LEU A 110 -1.67 4.19 4.18
C LEU A 110 -1.76 4.85 5.55
N THR A 111 -2.33 6.04 5.62
CA THR A 111 -2.46 6.76 6.89
C THR A 111 -3.89 7.20 7.13
N GLN A 112 -4.33 7.08 8.38
CA GLN A 112 -5.61 7.60 8.87
C GLN A 112 -5.32 8.45 10.10
N ASN A 113 -5.76 9.70 10.10
CA ASN A 113 -5.49 10.65 11.18
C ASN A 113 -4.01 10.81 11.56
N GLY A 114 -3.09 10.56 10.60
CA GLY A 114 -1.65 10.60 10.83
C GLY A 114 -1.03 9.30 11.31
N GLU A 115 -1.84 8.28 11.59
CA GLU A 115 -1.37 6.95 12.02
C GLU A 115 -1.30 5.98 10.85
N PRO A 116 -0.28 5.12 10.78
CA PRO A 116 -0.16 4.11 9.73
C PRO A 116 -1.23 3.04 9.90
N ILE A 117 -1.92 2.72 8.81
CA ILE A 117 -2.78 1.54 8.73
C ILE A 117 -1.89 0.32 8.51
N LEU A 118 -2.04 -0.70 9.36
CA LEU A 118 -1.35 -1.98 9.20
C LEU A 118 -2.17 -2.95 8.35
N ILE A 119 -1.48 -3.60 7.42
CA ILE A 119 -1.98 -4.74 6.67
C ILE A 119 -1.49 -6.00 7.36
N TYR A 120 -2.35 -7.00 7.49
CA TYR A 120 -2.00 -8.28 8.09
C TYR A 120 -1.94 -9.38 7.04
N GLN A 121 -1.03 -10.32 7.24
CA GLN A 121 -0.90 -11.55 6.49
C GLN A 121 -1.92 -12.58 6.98
N GLU A 122 -2.06 -13.68 6.25
CA GLU A 122 -3.03 -14.74 6.60
C GLU A 122 -2.74 -15.40 7.96
N ASP A 123 -1.48 -15.40 8.39
CA ASP A 123 -1.04 -15.90 9.70
C ASP A 123 -1.28 -14.91 10.84
N GLY A 124 -1.88 -13.74 10.56
CA GLY A 124 -2.12 -12.68 11.53
C GLY A 124 -0.91 -11.79 11.80
N LYS A 125 0.24 -12.00 11.15
CA LYS A 125 1.41 -11.12 11.30
C LYS A 125 1.29 -9.86 10.46
N PRO A 126 1.87 -8.72 10.88
CA PRO A 126 1.84 -7.49 10.11
C PRO A 126 2.72 -7.61 8.86
N TYR A 127 2.16 -7.20 7.73
CA TYR A 127 2.91 -6.86 6.53
C TYR A 127 3.45 -5.43 6.67
N PHE A 128 4.77 -5.28 6.63
CA PHE A 128 5.43 -3.97 6.63
C PHE A 128 5.73 -3.50 5.21
N ALA A 129 5.53 -2.21 4.95
CA ALA A 129 5.82 -1.60 3.66
C ALA A 129 7.32 -1.67 3.35
N LYS A 130 7.69 -2.08 2.14
CA LYS A 130 9.08 -2.26 1.72
C LYS A 130 9.54 -1.17 0.75
N ASN A 131 10.82 -0.83 0.76
CA ASN A 131 11.38 0.02 -0.31
C ASN A 131 11.68 -0.83 -1.57
N LYS A 132 12.13 -0.18 -2.64
CA LYS A 132 12.52 -0.84 -3.91
C LYS A 132 13.59 -1.93 -3.79
N ARG A 133 14.33 -1.98 -2.69
CA ARG A 133 15.35 -3.00 -2.39
C ARG A 133 14.80 -4.15 -1.54
N GLY A 134 13.49 -4.18 -1.27
CA GLY A 134 12.87 -5.19 -0.41
C GLY A 134 13.02 -4.94 1.08
N ILE A 135 13.66 -3.83 1.49
CA ILE A 135 13.86 -3.50 2.90
C ILE A 135 12.54 -3.07 3.54
N SER A 136 12.15 -3.74 4.62
CA SER A 136 10.99 -3.40 5.43
C SER A 136 11.17 -2.05 6.13
N GLN A 137 10.19 -1.17 6.00
CA GLN A 137 10.11 0.12 6.67
C GLN A 137 9.15 -0.04 7.84
N ILE A 138 9.61 -0.07 9.08
CA ILE A 138 8.74 -0.30 10.25
C ILE A 138 8.44 1.05 10.92
N PRO A 139 7.17 1.50 10.97
CA PRO A 139 6.79 2.70 11.71
C PRO A 139 6.97 2.45 13.20
N TRP A 140 7.49 3.44 13.93
CA TRP A 140 7.62 3.34 15.38
C TRP A 140 6.32 2.96 16.09
N ASN A 141 5.19 3.54 15.69
CA ASN A 141 3.89 3.25 16.32
C ASN A 141 3.47 1.79 16.10
N ALA A 142 3.77 1.22 14.93
CA ALA A 142 3.50 -0.18 14.62
C ALA A 142 4.38 -1.14 15.43
N LEU A 143 5.62 -0.73 15.73
CA LEU A 143 6.51 -1.47 16.61
C LEU A 143 5.92 -1.62 18.03
N GLN A 144 5.25 -0.57 18.52
CA GLN A 144 4.68 -0.58 19.88
C GLN A 144 3.41 -1.42 19.99
N GLU A 145 2.60 -1.47 18.94
CA GLU A 145 1.33 -2.22 18.92
C GLU A 145 1.57 -3.74 18.80
N TYR A 146 2.62 -4.14 18.07
CA TYR A 146 2.86 -5.56 17.78
C TYR A 146 3.80 -6.24 18.77
N VAL A 147 4.73 -5.51 19.36
CA VAL A 147 5.64 -6.06 20.39
C VAL A 147 4.91 -6.06 21.72
N SER A 148 4.21 -7.15 22.02
CA SER A 148 3.63 -7.39 23.35
C SER A 148 4.70 -7.25 24.44
N GLU A 149 4.36 -6.98 25.69
CA GLU A 149 5.36 -6.98 26.78
C GLU A 149 6.10 -8.32 26.92
N ALA A 150 5.55 -9.41 26.37
CA ALA A 150 6.13 -10.75 26.40
C ALA A 150 7.08 -11.05 25.24
N GLU A 151 6.89 -10.43 24.06
CA GLU A 151 7.81 -10.57 22.94
C GLU A 151 8.76 -9.38 22.97
N SER A 152 10.07 -9.59 23.08
CA SER A 152 11.03 -8.47 23.11
C SER A 152 11.37 -7.94 21.72
N HIS A 153 10.99 -8.66 20.65
CA HIS A 153 11.54 -8.46 19.32
C HIS A 153 10.52 -8.54 18.18
N VAL A 154 10.77 -7.79 17.08
CA VAL A 154 10.04 -7.90 15.82
C VAL A 154 10.85 -8.65 14.78
N GLU A 155 10.25 -9.67 14.20
CA GLU A 155 10.76 -10.35 13.01
C GLU A 155 10.59 -9.45 11.76
N ALA A 156 11.67 -9.21 11.03
CA ALA A 156 11.68 -8.44 9.79
C ALA A 156 12.59 -9.09 8.74
N LYS A 157 12.51 -8.62 7.49
CA LYS A 157 13.44 -9.02 6.43
C LYS A 157 14.31 -7.86 5.99
N ASP A 158 15.60 -8.13 5.83
CA ASP A 158 16.59 -7.21 5.26
C ASP A 158 16.50 -7.14 3.72
N ALA A 159 17.37 -6.35 3.07
CA ALA A 159 17.36 -6.21 1.60
C ALA A 159 17.74 -7.50 0.85
N LEU A 160 18.46 -8.41 1.51
CA LEU A 160 18.87 -9.69 0.96
C LEU A 160 17.82 -10.78 1.21
N GLY A 161 16.76 -10.47 1.96
CA GLY A 161 15.68 -11.37 2.32
C GLY A 161 15.96 -12.18 3.58
N ASN A 162 17.05 -11.92 4.29
CA ASN A 162 17.37 -12.60 5.55
C ASN A 162 16.41 -12.14 6.64
N GLN A 163 16.06 -13.08 7.52
CA GLN A 163 15.24 -12.83 8.69
C GLN A 163 16.09 -12.17 9.79
N VAL A 164 15.59 -11.08 10.36
CA VAL A 164 16.23 -10.33 11.43
C VAL A 164 15.24 -10.03 12.55
N PHE A 165 15.76 -9.87 13.76
CA PHE A 165 14.96 -9.61 14.96
C PHE A 165 15.37 -8.26 15.55
N LEU A 166 14.40 -7.38 15.75
CA LEU A 166 14.61 -6.02 16.26
C LEU A 166 14.06 -5.90 17.68
N ASN A 167 14.93 -5.69 18.67
CA ASN A 167 14.53 -5.53 20.06
C ASN A 167 13.92 -4.13 20.32
N ARG A 168 12.72 -4.08 20.91
CA ARG A 168 12.01 -2.83 21.23
C ARG A 168 12.78 -1.96 22.22
N ASN A 169 13.45 -2.56 23.19
CA ASN A 169 14.12 -1.83 24.28
C ASN A 169 15.39 -1.11 23.82
N GLU A 170 15.90 -1.45 22.64
CA GLU A 170 17.16 -0.95 22.12
C GLU A 170 17.00 0.15 21.08
N ILE A 171 15.75 0.48 20.73
CA ILE A 171 15.44 1.47 19.71
C ILE A 171 14.86 2.70 20.41
N PRO A 172 15.60 3.82 20.53
CA PRO A 172 15.08 5.03 21.16
C PRO A 172 13.96 5.64 20.31
N LYS A 173 12.88 6.12 20.94
CA LYS A 173 11.73 6.77 20.28
C LYS A 173 12.13 7.92 19.34
N SER A 174 13.13 8.70 19.72
CA SER A 174 13.65 9.83 18.93
C SER A 174 14.41 9.40 17.67
N SER A 175 14.91 8.17 17.66
CA SER A 175 15.82 7.66 16.65
C SER A 175 15.20 6.52 15.85
N ALA A 176 14.03 6.02 16.25
CA ALA A 176 13.45 4.77 15.77
C ALA A 176 13.28 4.69 14.25
N ASN A 177 12.71 5.71 13.61
CA ASN A 177 12.54 5.69 12.16
C ASN A 177 13.89 5.72 11.42
N SER A 178 14.91 6.35 12.01
CA SER A 178 16.27 6.43 11.47
C SER A 178 17.08 5.18 11.79
N VAL A 179 16.90 4.58 12.97
CA VAL A 179 17.59 3.38 13.46
C VAL A 179 17.02 2.12 12.81
N CYS A 180 15.70 1.98 12.69
CA CYS A 180 15.09 0.88 11.92
C CYS A 180 15.51 0.95 10.44
N ARG A 181 15.56 2.16 9.85
CA ARG A 181 16.10 2.34 8.49
C ARG A 181 17.58 2.00 8.42
N CYS A 182 18.40 2.53 9.34
CA CYS A 182 19.84 2.28 9.36
C CYS A 182 20.18 0.82 9.65
N LEU A 183 19.52 0.13 10.58
CA LEU A 183 19.79 -1.28 10.88
C LEU A 183 19.49 -2.14 9.66
N CYS A 184 18.34 -1.93 9.00
CA CYS A 184 18.02 -2.67 7.78
C CYS A 184 18.97 -2.31 6.62
N GLU A 185 19.44 -1.06 6.51
CA GLU A 185 20.41 -0.62 5.49
C GLU A 185 21.85 -1.07 5.78
N ILE A 186 22.31 -1.06 7.04
CA ILE A 186 23.66 -1.47 7.46
C ILE A 186 23.86 -2.96 7.20
N MET A 187 22.86 -3.79 7.52
CA MET A 187 22.91 -5.22 7.22
C MET A 187 22.92 -5.52 5.71
N THR A 188 22.44 -4.59 4.89
CA THR A 188 22.51 -4.69 3.43
C THR A 188 23.92 -4.41 2.90
N ILE A 189 24.65 -3.47 3.54
CA ILE A 189 25.98 -3.02 3.09
C ILE A 189 27.08 -3.91 3.68
N CYS A 190 26.87 -4.45 4.88
CA CYS A 190 27.86 -5.28 5.58
C CYS A 190 27.18 -6.48 6.27
N PRO A 191 26.95 -7.60 5.55
CA PRO A 191 26.29 -8.79 6.10
C PRO A 191 27.00 -9.36 7.34
N SER A 192 28.31 -9.18 7.43
CA SER A 192 29.15 -9.59 8.57
C SER A 192 28.88 -8.78 9.85
N VAL A 193 28.35 -7.57 9.74
CA VAL A 193 27.95 -6.75 10.90
C VAL A 193 26.63 -7.23 11.49
N GLY A 194 25.74 -7.83 10.68
CA GLY A 194 24.52 -8.48 11.16
C GLY A 194 24.78 -9.61 12.16
N TYR A 195 25.86 -10.36 11.96
CA TYR A 195 26.31 -11.42 12.88
C TYR A 195 26.83 -10.90 14.22
N LEU A 196 27.41 -9.69 14.25
CA LEU A 196 27.91 -9.06 15.47
C LEU A 196 26.77 -8.48 16.31
N PHE A 197 25.75 -7.89 15.69
CA PHE A 197 24.57 -7.43 16.40
C PHE A 197 23.73 -8.59 16.92
N ALA A 198 23.51 -9.65 16.14
CA ALA A 198 22.74 -10.82 16.58
C ALA A 198 23.34 -11.51 17.83
N ASN A 199 24.68 -11.55 17.95
CA ASN A 199 25.36 -12.14 19.12
C ASN A 199 25.45 -11.20 20.33
N THR A 200 25.30 -9.89 20.14
CA THR A 200 25.26 -8.92 21.25
C THR A 200 23.83 -8.73 21.77
N LEU A 201 22.82 -9.03 20.94
CA LEU A 201 21.37 -8.98 21.21
C LEU A 201 20.82 -10.22 21.95
N LEU A 202 21.61 -11.29 22.05
CA LEU A 202 21.23 -12.56 22.70
C LEU A 202 21.89 -12.75 24.08
N ARG A 203 22.36 -11.68 24.72
CA ARG A 203 22.81 -11.68 26.12
C ARG A 203 21.95 -10.78 26.98
#